data_AF-A0A535LPC8-F1
#
_entry.id   AF-A0A535LPC8-F1
#
_cell.length_a   1.000
_cell.length_b   1.000
_cell.length_c   1.000
_cell.angle_alpha   90.00
_cell.angle_beta   90.00
_cell.angle_gamma   90.00
#
_symmetry.space_group_name_H-M   'P 1'
#
loop_
_entity.id
_entity.type
_entity.pdbx_description
1 polymer ?
#
loop_
_entity_poly.entity_id
_entity_poly.type
_entity_poly.pdbx_seq_one_letter_code
_entity_poly.pdbx_strand_id
1 'polypeptide(L)'
;MSAPRILTTLVGSYPIPSWLVANPGEQALKDATAVVLHLQELAGIDLVVDGELYRFDPNHPETNGMIEYFVRQMGGIRSDIRRADIDLFRSQAHLGFRKRPAAVVEGPVGEGTLNLVEAYERVAALSMRPIKFTMTSPYMLARMLLDTHYRDQSALTFALADVLAAQVRAIDAACVQVDEANLPGRPEDAELAAEAINRILDAVPNKPAVHLCFGNYGGQRIQAGSWARLVKFFDLLRADHVVLELARPGYGDLEVLRDINPKLKLGVGVIDIKTTVVEKPDEVAHRIQTAADILGGAERIAYVHPDCGFWMVARSIADAKIHALVAGRDLFEGKPASERSQFAEVPA
;
A
#
# COMPACT_ATOMS: atom_id res chain seq x y z
N MET A 1 13.80 13.41 24.51
CA MET A 1 12.53 13.70 23.83
C MET A 1 11.65 12.46 23.93
N SER A 2 10.36 12.60 24.26
CA SER A 2 9.44 11.45 24.25
C SER A 2 9.16 11.06 22.79
N ALA A 3 9.13 9.75 22.51
CA ALA A 3 8.69 9.28 21.21
C ALA A 3 7.25 9.75 20.92
N PRO A 4 6.92 10.13 19.67
CA PRO A 4 5.55 10.51 19.32
C PRO A 4 4.59 9.34 19.56
N ARG A 5 3.33 9.63 19.94
CA ARG A 5 2.32 8.60 20.19
C ARG A 5 1.77 8.07 18.86
N ILE A 6 1.58 8.96 17.89
CA ILE A 6 1.17 8.67 16.52
C ILE A 6 2.37 8.79 15.59
N LEU A 7 2.66 7.74 14.84
CA LEU A 7 3.77 7.70 13.88
C LEU A 7 3.35 8.18 12.48
N THR A 8 4.30 8.61 11.67
CA THR A 8 4.09 8.95 10.26
C THR A 8 4.64 7.85 9.36
N THR A 9 3.90 7.52 8.30
CA THR A 9 4.36 6.64 7.23
C THR A 9 3.73 7.06 5.91
N LEU A 10 4.23 6.52 4.80
CA LEU A 10 3.60 6.63 3.49
C LEU A 10 2.99 5.28 3.10
N VAL A 11 2.07 5.24 2.15
CA VAL A 11 1.43 3.96 1.77
C VAL A 11 2.41 3.01 1.09
N GLY A 12 3.21 3.51 0.15
CA GLY A 12 4.14 2.68 -0.63
C GLY A 12 4.74 3.45 -1.81
N SER A 13 4.07 3.42 -2.96
CA SER A 13 4.55 4.03 -4.22
C SER A 13 4.87 5.52 -4.13
N TYR A 14 5.87 5.97 -4.89
CA TYR A 14 6.29 7.37 -5.05
C TYR A 14 6.41 7.73 -6.56
N PRO A 15 6.29 9.02 -6.96
CA PRO A 15 6.47 9.41 -8.36
C PRO A 15 7.85 9.05 -8.89
N ILE A 16 7.90 8.39 -10.06
CA ILE A 16 9.17 8.00 -10.68
C ILE A 16 9.97 9.26 -11.03
N PRO A 17 11.21 9.43 -10.53
CA PRO A 17 12.01 10.60 -10.85
C PRO A 17 12.28 10.70 -12.36
N SER A 18 12.14 11.89 -12.93
CA SER A 18 12.26 12.11 -14.38
C SER A 18 13.60 11.66 -14.96
N TRP A 19 14.68 11.75 -14.16
CA TRP A 19 16.01 11.31 -14.58
C TRP A 19 16.15 9.78 -14.62
N LEU A 20 15.41 9.04 -13.81
CA LEU A 20 15.34 7.57 -13.90
C LEU A 20 14.61 7.15 -15.19
N VAL A 21 13.56 7.89 -15.56
CA VAL A 21 12.87 7.68 -16.85
C VAL A 21 13.79 8.02 -18.03
N ALA A 22 14.55 9.11 -17.93
CA ALA A 22 15.43 9.56 -19.00
C ALA A 22 16.65 8.66 -19.22
N ASN A 23 17.16 8.01 -18.17
CA ASN A 23 18.32 7.11 -18.25
C ASN A 23 18.15 5.90 -17.31
N PRO A 24 17.32 4.91 -17.70
CA PRO A 24 17.07 3.75 -16.85
C PRO A 24 18.30 2.86 -16.76
N GLY A 25 18.58 2.35 -15.57
CA GLY A 25 19.68 1.43 -15.31
C GLY A 25 19.73 1.05 -13.82
N GLU A 26 20.46 -0.01 -13.50
CA GLU A 26 20.55 -0.52 -12.12
C GLU A 26 21.09 0.54 -11.15
N GLN A 27 22.14 1.26 -11.55
CA GLN A 27 22.68 2.37 -10.76
C GLN A 27 21.67 3.50 -10.58
N ALA A 28 21.03 3.93 -11.68
CA ALA A 28 20.04 5.01 -11.62
C ALA A 28 18.85 4.65 -10.73
N LEU A 29 18.39 3.40 -10.77
CA LEU A 29 17.31 2.89 -9.93
C LEU A 29 17.69 2.86 -8.45
N LYS A 30 18.92 2.41 -8.14
CA LYS A 30 19.47 2.42 -6.78
C LYS A 30 19.56 3.86 -6.24
N ASP A 31 20.12 4.77 -7.04
CA ASP A 31 20.26 6.18 -6.68
C ASP A 31 18.89 6.83 -6.47
N ALA A 32 17.90 6.49 -7.30
CA ALA A 32 16.54 7.03 -7.20
C ALA A 32 15.86 6.57 -5.91
N THR A 33 16.01 5.29 -5.59
CA THR A 33 15.48 4.70 -4.36
C THR A 33 16.14 5.34 -3.12
N ALA A 34 17.46 5.53 -3.15
CA ALA A 34 18.19 6.21 -2.08
C ALA A 34 17.71 7.66 -1.88
N VAL A 35 17.47 8.41 -2.96
CA VAL A 35 16.92 9.76 -2.89
C VAL A 35 15.52 9.79 -2.27
N VAL A 36 14.64 8.85 -2.67
CA VAL A 36 13.26 8.77 -2.16
C VAL A 36 13.23 8.42 -0.67
N LEU A 37 14.07 7.47 -0.25
CA LEU A 37 14.23 7.13 1.17
C LEU A 37 14.77 8.32 1.95
N HIS A 38 15.86 8.93 1.48
CA HIS A 38 16.49 10.03 2.20
C HIS A 38 15.59 11.26 2.32
N LEU A 39 14.76 11.55 1.32
CA LEU A 39 13.78 12.63 1.39
C LEU A 39 12.77 12.39 2.52
N GLN A 40 12.30 11.16 2.70
CA GLN A 40 11.40 10.80 3.80
C GLN A 40 12.10 10.91 5.15
N GLU A 41 13.36 10.48 5.25
CA GLU A 41 14.18 10.59 6.46
C GLU A 41 14.35 12.06 6.89
N LEU A 42 14.67 12.94 5.93
CA LEU A 42 14.81 14.39 6.14
C LEU A 42 13.48 15.05 6.49
N ALA A 43 12.37 14.63 5.87
CA ALA A 43 11.06 15.16 6.18
C ALA A 43 10.60 14.78 7.60
N GLY A 44 11.14 13.70 8.17
CA GLY A 44 10.78 13.21 9.51
C GLY A 44 9.72 12.11 9.48
N ILE A 45 9.66 11.32 8.41
CA ILE A 45 8.84 10.10 8.36
C ILE A 45 9.43 9.06 9.33
N ASP A 46 8.57 8.47 10.16
CA ASP A 46 9.01 7.52 11.20
C ASP A 46 9.22 6.10 10.63
N LEU A 47 8.38 5.70 9.68
CA LEU A 47 8.44 4.40 8.99
C LEU A 47 8.46 4.63 7.47
N VAL A 48 9.65 4.51 6.87
CA VAL A 48 9.90 4.88 5.47
C VAL A 48 9.54 3.75 4.51
N VAL A 49 9.28 4.11 3.25
CA VAL A 49 9.00 3.18 2.14
C VAL A 49 9.95 3.45 0.97
N ASP A 50 10.21 2.44 0.15
CA ASP A 50 11.12 2.52 -1.01
C ASP A 50 10.56 3.28 -2.22
N GLY A 51 9.30 3.70 -2.15
CA GLY A 51 8.60 4.30 -3.29
C GLY A 51 8.20 3.29 -4.37
N GLU A 52 8.39 1.98 -4.11
CA GLU A 52 8.12 0.86 -5.01
C GLU A 52 8.86 0.95 -6.36
N LEU A 53 9.93 1.74 -6.45
CA LEU A 53 10.60 2.04 -7.71
C LEU A 53 11.12 0.79 -8.43
N TYR A 54 11.54 -0.24 -7.67
CA TYR A 54 12.02 -1.51 -8.21
C TYR A 54 10.92 -2.36 -8.89
N ARG A 55 9.64 -2.00 -8.70
CA ARG A 55 8.51 -2.73 -9.29
C ARG A 55 8.03 -2.12 -10.60
N PHE A 56 8.38 -0.86 -10.86
CA PHE A 56 7.94 -0.16 -12.05
C PHE A 56 8.85 -0.47 -13.25
N ASP A 57 8.23 -0.96 -14.32
CA ASP A 57 8.80 -1.02 -15.67
C ASP A 57 8.40 0.25 -16.45
N PRO A 58 9.32 1.17 -16.76
CA PRO A 58 9.03 2.38 -17.51
C PRO A 58 8.41 2.12 -18.90
N ASN A 59 8.60 0.93 -19.47
CA ASN A 59 8.02 0.54 -20.76
C ASN A 59 6.59 0.02 -20.65
N HIS A 60 6.06 -0.13 -19.44
CA HIS A 60 4.71 -0.64 -19.18
C HIS A 60 3.99 0.18 -18.10
N PRO A 61 3.68 1.45 -18.33
CA PRO A 61 3.32 2.41 -17.27
C PRO A 61 2.00 2.11 -16.55
N GLU A 62 1.17 1.18 -17.03
CA GLU A 62 -0.13 0.88 -16.42
C GLU A 62 -0.06 -0.34 -15.49
N THR A 63 -0.29 -0.14 -14.18
CA THR A 63 -0.48 -1.18 -13.12
C THR A 63 0.67 -2.16 -12.85
N ASN A 64 1.77 -2.04 -13.59
CA ASN A 64 2.89 -2.98 -13.61
C ASN A 64 3.51 -3.32 -12.25
N GLY A 65 3.66 -2.33 -11.36
CA GLY A 65 4.37 -2.51 -10.09
C GLY A 65 3.55 -3.20 -9.02
N MET A 66 2.22 -3.18 -9.13
CA MET A 66 1.31 -3.75 -8.14
C MET A 66 0.90 -5.18 -8.50
N ILE A 67 0.74 -5.51 -9.78
CA ILE A 67 0.24 -6.85 -10.16
C ILE A 67 1.30 -7.60 -10.95
N GLU A 68 1.70 -7.07 -12.10
CA GLU A 68 2.57 -7.75 -13.04
C GLU A 68 3.94 -8.10 -12.45
N TYR A 69 4.53 -7.24 -11.63
CA TYR A 69 5.79 -7.52 -10.93
C TYR A 69 5.76 -8.89 -10.23
N PHE A 70 4.73 -9.15 -9.43
CA PHE A 70 4.60 -10.41 -8.69
C PHE A 70 4.29 -11.58 -9.62
N VAL A 71 3.22 -11.48 -10.42
CA VAL A 71 2.66 -12.65 -11.12
C VAL A 71 3.52 -13.09 -12.31
N ARG A 72 4.33 -12.20 -12.91
CA ARG A 72 5.22 -12.56 -14.02
C ARG A 72 6.42 -13.38 -13.57
N GLN A 73 6.76 -13.32 -12.29
CA GLN A 73 7.90 -14.03 -11.70
C GLN A 73 7.50 -15.39 -11.12
N MET A 74 6.24 -15.61 -10.79
CA MET A 74 5.76 -16.85 -10.19
C MET A 74 5.73 -18.02 -11.18
N GLY A 75 6.05 -19.23 -10.69
CA GLY A 75 5.95 -20.47 -11.45
C GLY A 75 4.50 -20.86 -11.73
N GLY A 76 4.25 -21.52 -12.86
CA GLY A 76 2.90 -21.92 -13.28
C GLY A 76 2.06 -20.79 -13.88
N ILE A 77 2.60 -19.57 -13.92
CA ILE A 77 1.95 -18.37 -14.45
C ILE A 77 2.68 -17.88 -15.71
N ARG A 78 1.95 -17.73 -16.82
CA ARG A 78 2.44 -17.21 -18.09
C ARG A 78 2.09 -15.73 -18.25
N SER A 79 3.09 -14.89 -18.51
CA SER A 79 2.97 -13.44 -18.67
C SER A 79 2.71 -12.97 -20.11
N ASP A 80 3.15 -13.74 -21.11
CA ASP A 80 2.81 -13.51 -22.51
C ASP A 80 1.31 -13.76 -22.70
N ILE A 81 0.51 -12.78 -23.14
CA ILE A 81 -0.95 -12.92 -23.27
C ILE A 81 -1.33 -13.05 -24.74
N ARG A 82 -2.05 -14.12 -25.08
CA ARG A 82 -2.51 -14.41 -26.44
C ARG A 82 -3.88 -13.77 -26.69
N ARG A 83 -4.25 -13.59 -27.96
CA ARG A 83 -5.59 -13.13 -28.36
C ARG A 83 -6.70 -14.01 -27.75
N ALA A 84 -6.53 -15.33 -27.78
CA ALA A 84 -7.50 -16.27 -27.22
C ALA A 84 -7.68 -16.11 -25.70
N ASP A 85 -6.61 -15.77 -24.97
CA ASP A 85 -6.67 -15.50 -23.53
C ASP A 85 -7.53 -14.25 -23.25
N ILE A 86 -7.37 -13.20 -24.07
CA ILE A 86 -8.16 -11.97 -23.96
C ILE A 86 -9.64 -12.26 -24.22
N ASP A 87 -9.95 -13.02 -25.27
CA ASP A 87 -11.32 -13.37 -25.62
C ASP A 87 -11.97 -14.20 -24.49
N LEU A 88 -11.25 -15.19 -23.94
CA LEU A 88 -11.71 -15.98 -22.80
C LEU A 88 -11.91 -15.12 -21.55
N PHE A 89 -10.95 -14.28 -21.18
CA PHE A 89 -11.06 -13.40 -20.03
C PHE A 89 -12.28 -12.46 -20.12
N ARG A 90 -12.54 -11.89 -21.30
CA ARG A 90 -13.70 -11.00 -21.53
C ARG A 90 -15.03 -11.72 -21.46
N SER A 91 -15.07 -13.02 -21.73
CA SER A 91 -16.27 -13.83 -21.56
C SER A 91 -16.62 -14.09 -20.08
N GLN A 92 -15.68 -13.84 -19.16
CA GLN A 92 -15.91 -14.01 -17.72
C GLN A 92 -16.45 -12.69 -17.12
N ALA A 93 -17.68 -12.74 -16.61
CA ALA A 93 -18.46 -11.55 -16.21
C ALA A 93 -17.88 -10.74 -15.02
N HIS A 94 -16.85 -11.23 -14.32
CA HIS A 94 -16.43 -10.72 -13.01
C HIS A 94 -15.26 -9.71 -13.05
N LEU A 95 -14.85 -9.24 -14.24
CA LEU A 95 -13.58 -8.52 -14.47
C LEU A 95 -13.76 -7.15 -15.15
N GLY A 96 -14.87 -6.47 -14.91
CA GLY A 96 -15.28 -5.24 -15.62
C GLY A 96 -14.32 -4.05 -15.56
N PHE A 97 -13.35 -4.01 -14.64
CA PHE A 97 -12.38 -2.91 -14.53
C PHE A 97 -11.17 -3.06 -15.47
N ARG A 98 -10.91 -4.27 -16.02
CA ARG A 98 -9.76 -4.53 -16.91
C ARG A 98 -10.19 -5.30 -18.15
N LYS A 99 -9.66 -4.94 -19.32
CA LYS A 99 -10.02 -5.57 -20.60
C LYS A 99 -9.10 -6.74 -21.01
N ARG A 100 -8.08 -7.03 -20.22
CA ARG A 100 -7.01 -8.01 -20.46
C ARG A 100 -6.50 -8.56 -19.12
N PRO A 101 -6.25 -9.88 -18.98
CA PRO A 101 -5.65 -10.43 -17.77
C PRO A 101 -4.22 -9.92 -17.57
N ALA A 102 -3.77 -9.86 -16.31
CA ALA A 102 -2.38 -9.55 -16.00
C ALA A 102 -1.44 -10.70 -16.38
N ALA A 103 -1.88 -11.94 -16.17
CA ALA A 103 -1.20 -13.18 -16.56
C ALA A 103 -2.19 -14.35 -16.61
N VAL A 104 -1.74 -15.50 -17.13
CA VAL A 104 -2.55 -16.73 -17.25
C VAL A 104 -1.97 -17.80 -16.34
N VAL A 105 -2.80 -18.41 -15.48
CA VAL A 105 -2.41 -19.56 -14.66
C VAL A 105 -2.69 -20.83 -15.46
N GLU A 106 -1.64 -21.56 -15.81
CA GLU A 106 -1.68 -22.76 -16.65
C GLU A 106 -1.18 -24.03 -15.93
N GLY A 107 -0.57 -23.85 -14.75
CA GLY A 107 -0.07 -24.92 -13.91
C GLY A 107 -0.17 -24.58 -12.43
N PRO A 108 0.32 -25.47 -11.55
CA PRO A 108 0.37 -25.20 -10.12
C PRO A 108 1.25 -23.97 -9.86
N VAL A 109 0.72 -23.03 -9.07
CA VAL A 109 1.43 -21.80 -8.69
C VAL A 109 2.59 -22.15 -7.76
N GLY A 110 3.78 -21.63 -8.07
CA GLY A 110 4.99 -21.78 -7.26
C GLY A 110 5.82 -20.51 -7.28
N GLU A 111 6.96 -20.51 -6.59
CA GLU A 111 7.80 -19.30 -6.44
C GLU A 111 8.39 -18.81 -7.77
N GLY A 112 8.73 -19.72 -8.69
CA GLY A 112 9.36 -19.35 -9.95
C GLY A 112 10.68 -18.60 -9.73
N THR A 113 10.77 -17.37 -10.24
CA THR A 113 11.87 -16.43 -10.03
C THR A 113 11.49 -15.27 -9.09
N LEU A 114 10.35 -15.36 -8.39
CA LEU A 114 9.97 -14.36 -7.41
C LEU A 114 10.95 -14.43 -6.23
N ASN A 115 11.58 -13.30 -5.92
CA ASN A 115 12.53 -13.19 -4.82
C ASN A 115 12.30 -11.88 -4.07
N LEU A 116 11.33 -11.88 -3.15
CA LEU A 116 11.01 -10.69 -2.36
C LEU A 116 12.06 -10.41 -1.28
N VAL A 117 12.83 -11.43 -0.88
CA VAL A 117 13.94 -11.30 0.07
C VAL A 117 15.02 -10.41 -0.56
N GLU A 118 15.48 -10.74 -1.77
CA GLU A 118 16.46 -9.91 -2.49
C GLU A 118 15.91 -8.50 -2.78
N ALA A 119 14.62 -8.39 -3.13
CA ALA A 119 13.98 -7.09 -3.32
C ALA A 119 14.05 -6.23 -2.04
N TYR A 120 13.79 -6.83 -0.88
CA TYR A 120 13.94 -6.15 0.41
C TYR A 120 15.40 -5.82 0.73
N GLU A 121 16.34 -6.76 0.57
CA GLU A 121 17.77 -6.56 0.87
C GLU A 121 18.38 -5.38 0.09
N ARG A 122 17.97 -5.21 -1.17
CA ARG A 122 18.38 -4.08 -2.02
C ARG A 122 17.97 -2.73 -1.42
N VAL A 123 16.78 -2.65 -0.83
CA VAL A 123 16.24 -1.45 -0.18
C VAL A 123 16.81 -1.26 1.21
N ALA A 124 16.92 -2.33 2.00
CA ALA A 124 17.43 -2.32 3.36
C ALA A 124 18.84 -1.74 3.45
N ALA A 125 19.67 -1.99 2.44
CA ALA A 125 21.01 -1.42 2.34
C ALA A 125 21.07 0.10 2.11
N LEU A 126 19.92 0.77 1.88
CA LEU A 126 19.84 2.18 1.49
C LEU A 126 19.24 3.10 2.55
N SER A 127 18.71 2.58 3.67
CA SER A 127 18.12 3.39 4.73
C SER A 127 18.65 3.01 6.10
N MET A 128 18.73 4.02 6.97
CA MET A 128 19.05 3.84 8.39
C MET A 128 17.80 3.90 9.27
N ARG A 129 16.62 4.15 8.69
CA ARG A 129 15.32 4.18 9.39
C ARG A 129 14.60 2.84 9.25
N PRO A 130 13.64 2.54 10.15
CA PRO A 130 12.73 1.42 9.98
C PRO A 130 12.02 1.47 8.62
N ILE A 131 12.10 0.40 7.85
CA ILE A 131 11.46 0.27 6.54
C ILE A 131 10.14 -0.49 6.66
N LYS A 132 9.14 -0.02 5.93
CA LYS A 132 7.95 -0.78 5.58
C LYS A 132 8.06 -1.34 4.16
N PHE A 133 8.02 -2.66 4.04
CA PHE A 133 8.03 -3.36 2.76
C PHE A 133 6.59 -3.68 2.34
N THR A 134 6.17 -3.28 1.14
CA THR A 134 4.79 -3.51 0.65
C THR A 134 4.71 -4.73 -0.25
N MET A 135 3.53 -5.34 -0.40
CA MET A 135 3.23 -6.29 -1.46
C MET A 135 1.74 -6.37 -1.72
N THR A 136 1.36 -6.89 -2.88
CA THR A 136 -0.06 -6.99 -3.24
C THR A 136 -0.69 -8.25 -2.69
N SER A 137 -1.94 -8.13 -2.24
CA SER A 137 -2.69 -9.21 -1.63
C SER A 137 -2.94 -10.38 -2.59
N PRO A 138 -3.00 -11.62 -2.08
CA PRO A 138 -3.27 -12.80 -2.90
C PRO A 138 -4.68 -12.79 -3.49
N TYR A 139 -5.66 -12.21 -2.77
CA TYR A 139 -7.01 -12.05 -3.27
C TYR A 139 -7.04 -11.07 -4.46
N MET A 140 -6.41 -9.90 -4.33
CA MET A 140 -6.30 -8.95 -5.44
C MET A 140 -5.58 -9.57 -6.64
N LEU A 141 -4.45 -10.25 -6.44
CA LEU A 141 -3.72 -10.90 -7.52
C LEU A 141 -4.57 -11.94 -8.25
N ALA A 142 -5.22 -12.86 -7.52
CA ALA A 142 -6.05 -13.90 -8.11
C ALA A 142 -7.15 -13.34 -9.00
N ARG A 143 -7.72 -12.19 -8.62
CA ARG A 143 -8.79 -11.50 -9.34
C ARG A 143 -8.32 -10.75 -10.59
N MET A 144 -7.01 -10.72 -10.86
CA MET A 144 -6.41 -10.07 -12.02
C MET A 144 -5.91 -11.11 -13.05
N LEU A 145 -5.97 -12.40 -12.70
CA LEU A 145 -5.44 -13.51 -13.48
C LEU A 145 -6.53 -14.21 -14.27
N LEU A 146 -6.16 -14.76 -15.43
CA LEU A 146 -6.96 -15.76 -16.11
C LEU A 146 -6.58 -17.14 -15.62
N ASP A 147 -7.47 -17.80 -14.88
CA ASP A 147 -7.22 -19.13 -14.35
C ASP A 147 -7.72 -20.24 -15.29
N THR A 148 -6.79 -21.02 -15.84
CA THR A 148 -7.11 -22.19 -16.67
C THR A 148 -6.76 -23.52 -16.00
N HIS A 149 -6.10 -23.45 -14.82
CA HIS A 149 -5.58 -24.60 -14.07
C HIS A 149 -6.47 -24.97 -12.89
N TYR A 150 -6.63 -24.10 -11.89
CA TYR A 150 -7.40 -24.40 -10.68
C TYR A 150 -8.90 -24.36 -10.97
N ARG A 151 -9.32 -23.35 -11.74
CA ARG A 151 -10.73 -23.05 -12.09
C ARG A 151 -11.60 -22.86 -10.84
N ASP A 152 -10.97 -22.45 -9.75
CA ASP A 152 -11.58 -22.18 -8.47
C ASP A 152 -10.88 -20.97 -7.85
N GLN A 153 -11.66 -19.92 -7.59
CA GLN A 153 -11.15 -18.65 -7.12
C GLN A 153 -10.44 -18.80 -5.76
N SER A 154 -10.97 -19.63 -4.88
CA SER A 154 -10.42 -19.83 -3.53
C SER A 154 -9.11 -20.59 -3.59
N ALA A 155 -9.06 -21.68 -4.37
CA ALA A 155 -7.87 -22.50 -4.55
C ALA A 155 -6.72 -21.68 -5.16
N LEU A 156 -6.98 -20.86 -6.18
CA LEU A 156 -5.97 -19.96 -6.73
C LEU A 156 -5.52 -18.90 -5.70
N THR A 157 -6.47 -18.26 -5.01
CA THR A 157 -6.16 -17.27 -3.97
C THR A 157 -5.29 -17.86 -2.86
N PHE A 158 -5.57 -19.07 -2.40
CA PHE A 158 -4.75 -19.74 -1.38
C PHE A 158 -3.38 -20.18 -1.90
N ALA A 159 -3.28 -20.66 -3.14
CA ALA A 159 -1.99 -21.02 -3.73
C ALA A 159 -1.05 -19.80 -3.85
N LEU A 160 -1.58 -18.65 -4.25
CA LEU A 160 -0.85 -17.38 -4.26
C LEU A 160 -0.45 -16.94 -2.84
N ALA A 161 -1.35 -17.09 -1.87
CA ALA A 161 -1.09 -16.75 -0.48
C ALA A 161 0.06 -17.59 0.10
N ASP A 162 0.11 -18.89 -0.19
CA ASP A 162 1.14 -19.80 0.31
C ASP A 162 2.53 -19.44 -0.24
N VAL A 163 2.62 -19.09 -1.53
CA VAL A 163 3.86 -18.60 -2.17
C VAL A 163 4.31 -17.29 -1.52
N LEU A 164 3.42 -16.31 -1.39
CA LEU A 164 3.77 -15.01 -0.79
C LEU A 164 4.14 -15.14 0.69
N ALA A 165 3.44 -16.01 1.43
CA ALA A 165 3.74 -16.32 2.83
C ALA A 165 5.11 -16.96 2.99
N ALA A 166 5.54 -17.82 2.06
CA ALA A 166 6.89 -18.39 2.08
C ALA A 166 7.98 -17.31 1.94
N GLN A 167 7.75 -16.33 1.06
CA GLN A 167 8.69 -15.25 0.79
C GLN A 167 8.88 -14.28 1.97
N VAL A 168 7.80 -13.91 2.67
CA VAL A 168 7.87 -12.93 3.77
C VAL A 168 8.56 -13.42 5.03
N ARG A 169 8.67 -14.75 5.23
CA ARG A 169 9.28 -15.32 6.44
C ARG A 169 10.74 -14.89 6.64
N ALA A 170 11.44 -14.55 5.57
CA ALA A 170 12.84 -14.13 5.62
C ALA A 170 13.03 -12.61 5.48
N ILE A 171 11.95 -11.83 5.46
CA ILE A 171 12.02 -10.37 5.31
C ILE A 171 12.06 -9.71 6.69
N ASP A 172 13.22 -9.16 7.07
CA ASP A 172 13.44 -8.47 8.35
C ASP A 172 13.06 -6.97 8.30
N ALA A 173 12.00 -6.64 7.56
CA ALA A 173 11.46 -5.29 7.55
C ALA A 173 10.79 -4.98 8.90
N ALA A 174 10.84 -3.72 9.35
CA ALA A 174 10.14 -3.32 10.58
C ALA A 174 8.62 -3.50 10.46
N CYS A 175 8.10 -3.38 9.23
CA CYS A 175 6.72 -3.64 8.89
C CYS A 175 6.64 -4.29 7.49
N VAL A 176 5.75 -5.28 7.32
CA VAL A 176 5.37 -5.81 6.01
C VAL A 176 3.88 -5.52 5.79
N GLN A 177 3.57 -4.77 4.74
CA GLN A 177 2.21 -4.35 4.40
C GLN A 177 1.68 -5.13 3.20
N VAL A 178 0.46 -5.66 3.33
CA VAL A 178 -0.28 -6.30 2.25
C VAL A 178 -1.33 -5.31 1.71
N ASP A 179 -1.26 -4.99 0.42
CA ASP A 179 -2.10 -4.01 -0.26
C ASP A 179 -3.30 -4.68 -0.92
N GLU A 180 -4.51 -4.27 -0.55
CA GLU A 180 -5.78 -4.81 -1.02
C GLU A 180 -6.72 -3.69 -1.50
N ALA A 181 -6.85 -3.55 -2.82
CA ALA A 181 -7.70 -2.54 -3.46
C ALA A 181 -8.93 -3.12 -4.20
N ASN A 182 -9.11 -4.45 -4.22
CA ASN A 182 -10.25 -5.11 -4.85
C ASN A 182 -11.40 -5.36 -3.86
N LEU A 183 -11.07 -5.79 -2.65
CA LEU A 183 -12.05 -6.16 -1.61
C LEU A 183 -13.06 -5.05 -1.26
N PRO A 184 -12.71 -3.74 -1.23
CA PRO A 184 -13.70 -2.69 -0.94
C PRO A 184 -14.88 -2.65 -1.92
N GLY A 185 -14.69 -3.13 -3.15
CA GLY A 185 -15.78 -3.28 -4.13
C GLY A 185 -16.57 -4.57 -4.00
N ARG A 186 -16.10 -5.55 -3.20
CA ARG A 186 -16.67 -6.90 -3.06
C ARG A 186 -16.60 -7.40 -1.61
N PRO A 187 -17.23 -6.69 -0.67
CA PRO A 187 -17.21 -7.04 0.75
C PRO A 187 -17.79 -8.43 1.04
N GLU A 188 -18.57 -9.01 0.14
CA GLU A 188 -19.04 -10.40 0.22
C GLU A 188 -17.91 -11.44 0.27
N ASP A 189 -16.73 -11.12 -0.28
CA ASP A 189 -15.57 -12.01 -0.30
C ASP A 189 -14.66 -11.83 0.95
N ALA A 190 -15.12 -11.13 1.98
CA ALA A 190 -14.36 -10.79 3.19
C ALA A 190 -13.68 -11.99 3.87
N GLU A 191 -14.36 -13.13 3.99
CA GLU A 191 -13.78 -14.33 4.64
C GLU A 191 -12.63 -14.92 3.82
N LEU A 192 -12.84 -15.08 2.52
CA LEU A 192 -11.81 -15.60 1.62
C LEU A 192 -10.58 -14.69 1.61
N ALA A 193 -10.78 -13.39 1.48
CA ALA A 193 -9.69 -12.43 1.47
C ALA A 193 -8.95 -12.39 2.81
N ALA A 194 -9.66 -12.38 3.94
CA ALA A 194 -9.05 -12.38 5.27
C ALA A 194 -8.25 -13.66 5.52
N GLU A 195 -8.79 -14.83 5.18
CA GLU A 195 -8.08 -16.10 5.36
C GLU A 195 -6.77 -16.11 4.55
N ALA A 196 -6.83 -15.73 3.27
CA ALA A 196 -5.67 -15.72 2.40
C ALA A 196 -4.61 -14.69 2.84
N ILE A 197 -5.02 -13.46 3.17
CA ILE A 197 -4.12 -12.41 3.65
C ILE A 197 -3.48 -12.83 4.98
N ASN A 198 -4.25 -13.42 5.90
CA ASN A 198 -3.72 -13.85 7.20
C ASN A 198 -2.60 -14.89 7.09
N ARG A 199 -2.58 -15.76 6.06
CA ARG A 199 -1.45 -16.68 5.84
C ARG A 199 -0.12 -15.95 5.65
N ILE A 200 -0.17 -14.79 5.00
CA ILE A 200 0.99 -13.90 4.83
C ILE A 200 1.28 -13.19 6.14
N LEU A 201 0.26 -12.59 6.78
CA LEU A 201 0.44 -11.84 8.03
C LEU A 201 1.04 -12.69 9.16
N ASP A 202 0.60 -13.95 9.30
CA ASP A 202 1.13 -14.92 10.27
C ASP A 202 2.60 -15.26 10.02
N ALA A 203 3.08 -15.07 8.79
CA ALA A 203 4.43 -15.38 8.36
C ALA A 203 5.39 -14.19 8.48
N VAL A 204 4.88 -12.98 8.74
CA VAL A 204 5.69 -11.76 8.91
C VAL A 204 6.43 -11.83 10.26
N PRO A 205 7.78 -11.70 10.29
CA PRO A 205 8.55 -11.78 11.54
C PRO A 205 8.29 -10.63 12.52
N ASN A 206 8.10 -9.42 11.99
CA ASN A 206 7.93 -8.19 12.78
C ASN A 206 6.46 -7.73 12.78
N LYS A 207 6.14 -6.53 12.27
CA LYS A 207 4.76 -6.01 12.28
C LYS A 207 4.04 -6.28 10.94
N PRO A 208 2.98 -7.09 10.92
CA PRO A 208 2.13 -7.23 9.73
C PRO A 208 1.12 -6.08 9.63
N ALA A 209 0.92 -5.54 8.43
CA ALA A 209 -0.06 -4.49 8.16
C ALA A 209 -0.89 -4.79 6.91
N VAL A 210 -2.06 -4.16 6.79
CA VAL A 210 -2.89 -4.23 5.59
C VAL A 210 -3.32 -2.84 5.15
N HIS A 211 -3.03 -2.48 3.90
CA HIS A 211 -3.56 -1.26 3.31
C HIS A 211 -4.83 -1.58 2.51
N LEU A 212 -5.89 -0.79 2.74
CA LEU A 212 -7.07 -0.78 1.89
C LEU A 212 -7.36 0.63 1.39
N CYS A 213 -7.69 0.73 0.11
CA CYS A 213 -8.14 1.96 -0.53
C CYS A 213 -9.26 1.68 -1.52
N PHE A 214 -9.90 2.74 -1.99
CA PHE A 214 -10.91 2.63 -3.05
C PHE A 214 -10.30 2.76 -4.45
N GLY A 215 -8.99 2.57 -4.57
CA GLY A 215 -8.21 2.71 -5.80
C GLY A 215 -7.68 4.13 -6.02
N ASN A 216 -6.62 4.20 -6.81
CA ASN A 216 -5.94 5.45 -7.19
C ASN A 216 -5.54 5.47 -8.67
N TYR A 217 -6.23 4.73 -9.53
CA TYR A 217 -5.89 4.70 -10.95
C TYR A 217 -6.34 5.98 -11.64
N GLY A 218 -5.44 6.65 -12.37
CA GLY A 218 -5.73 7.95 -12.96
C GLY A 218 -6.00 9.06 -11.93
N GLY A 219 -5.58 8.87 -10.67
CA GLY A 219 -5.92 9.77 -9.56
C GLY A 219 -7.39 9.70 -9.15
N GLN A 220 -8.10 8.64 -9.54
CA GLN A 220 -9.54 8.49 -9.32
C GLN A 220 -9.85 7.35 -8.34
N ARG A 221 -11.04 7.45 -7.75
CA ARG A 221 -11.69 6.36 -7.04
C ARG A 221 -12.18 5.33 -8.06
N ILE A 222 -11.87 4.06 -7.84
CA ILE A 222 -12.21 2.94 -8.71
C ILE A 222 -13.33 2.08 -8.11
N GLN A 223 -13.28 1.84 -6.81
CA GLN A 223 -14.28 1.02 -6.12
C GLN A 223 -15.31 1.91 -5.42
N ALA A 224 -16.59 1.59 -5.60
CA ALA A 224 -17.65 2.06 -4.71
C ALA A 224 -17.63 1.21 -3.44
N GLY A 225 -17.84 1.83 -2.27
CA GLY A 225 -17.85 1.11 -1.00
C GLY A 225 -17.81 2.04 0.22
N SER A 226 -17.86 1.43 1.40
CA SER A 226 -17.67 2.08 2.70
C SER A 226 -16.98 1.10 3.64
N TRP A 227 -16.24 1.61 4.63
CA TRP A 227 -15.55 0.76 5.60
C TRP A 227 -16.52 -0.01 6.49
N ALA A 228 -17.74 0.51 6.69
CA ALA A 228 -18.83 -0.19 7.37
C ALA A 228 -19.15 -1.56 6.77
N ARG A 229 -18.97 -1.76 5.46
CA ARG A 229 -19.22 -3.05 4.80
C ARG A 229 -18.09 -4.06 5.02
N LEU A 230 -16.94 -3.63 5.54
CA LEU A 230 -15.76 -4.46 5.76
C LEU A 230 -15.47 -4.75 7.23
N VAL A 231 -16.37 -4.41 8.15
CA VAL A 231 -16.23 -4.72 9.59
C VAL A 231 -15.89 -6.20 9.82
N LYS A 232 -16.58 -7.12 9.14
CA LYS A 232 -16.30 -8.56 9.20
C LYS A 232 -14.87 -8.91 8.78
N PHE A 233 -14.36 -8.26 7.73
CA PHE A 233 -12.98 -8.47 7.29
C PHE A 233 -11.99 -7.98 8.35
N PHE A 234 -12.21 -6.78 8.91
CA PHE A 234 -11.35 -6.23 9.95
C PHE A 234 -11.31 -7.09 11.22
N ASP A 235 -12.44 -7.65 11.63
CA ASP A 235 -12.50 -8.54 12.81
C ASP A 235 -11.74 -9.85 12.60
N LEU A 236 -11.62 -10.31 11.36
CA LEU A 236 -10.88 -11.53 11.00
C LEU A 236 -9.39 -11.28 10.80
N LEU A 237 -8.95 -10.04 10.61
CA LEU A 237 -7.56 -9.72 10.31
C LEU A 237 -6.63 -9.95 11.51
N ARG A 238 -5.48 -10.55 11.24
CA ARG A 238 -4.38 -10.79 12.19
C ARG A 238 -3.20 -9.83 11.92
N ALA A 239 -3.54 -8.56 11.70
CA ALA A 239 -2.58 -7.48 11.51
C ALA A 239 -2.30 -6.71 12.81
N ASP A 240 -1.13 -6.08 12.91
CA ASP A 240 -0.80 -5.09 13.94
C ASP A 240 -1.63 -3.80 13.71
N HIS A 241 -1.71 -3.38 12.45
CA HIS A 241 -2.50 -2.21 12.04
C HIS A 241 -3.01 -2.30 10.61
N VAL A 242 -4.04 -1.50 10.31
CA VAL A 242 -4.49 -1.23 8.94
C VAL A 242 -4.08 0.17 8.49
N VAL A 243 -4.05 0.42 7.18
CA VAL A 243 -3.71 1.72 6.58
C VAL A 243 -4.87 2.10 5.64
N LEU A 244 -5.69 3.09 6.01
CA LEU A 244 -7.00 3.32 5.38
C LEU A 244 -7.12 4.68 4.66
N GLU A 245 -7.70 4.67 3.46
CA GLU A 245 -8.14 5.89 2.75
C GLU A 245 -9.31 6.55 3.50
N LEU A 246 -9.10 7.77 4.03
CA LEU A 246 -10.07 8.49 4.87
C LEU A 246 -10.14 10.00 4.60
N ALA A 247 -9.07 10.64 4.11
CA ALA A 247 -9.06 12.08 3.88
C ALA A 247 -10.05 12.49 2.78
N ARG A 248 -10.10 11.74 1.67
CA ARG A 248 -11.03 11.96 0.55
C ARG A 248 -12.47 11.56 0.85
N PRO A 249 -12.77 10.33 1.33
CA PRO A 249 -14.15 9.92 1.60
C PRO A 249 -14.75 10.58 2.85
N GLY A 250 -13.90 11.08 3.75
CA GLY A 250 -14.29 11.63 5.05
C GLY A 250 -14.18 10.60 6.18
N TYR A 251 -14.22 11.10 7.41
CA TYR A 251 -13.96 10.31 8.63
C TYR A 251 -15.20 9.67 9.25
N GLY A 252 -16.40 9.85 8.69
CA GLY A 252 -17.65 9.33 9.28
C GLY A 252 -17.67 7.81 9.43
N ASP A 253 -17.02 7.10 8.49
CA ASP A 253 -16.88 5.65 8.56
C ASP A 253 -15.98 5.18 9.72
N LEU A 254 -15.25 6.07 10.41
CA LEU A 254 -14.50 5.66 11.61
C LEU A 254 -15.41 5.26 12.78
N GLU A 255 -16.66 5.73 12.82
CA GLU A 255 -17.60 5.39 13.88
C GLU A 255 -17.83 3.88 13.98
N VAL A 256 -17.96 3.20 12.84
CA VAL A 256 -18.14 1.74 12.79
C VAL A 256 -16.84 0.97 13.10
N LEU A 257 -15.69 1.61 12.90
CA LEU A 257 -14.37 1.02 13.16
C LEU A 257 -13.94 1.17 14.62
N ARG A 258 -14.63 2.01 15.41
CA ARG A 258 -14.37 2.14 16.85
C ARG A 258 -14.51 0.80 17.58
N ASP A 259 -15.51 0.02 17.19
CA ASP A 259 -15.96 -1.17 17.93
C ASP A 259 -15.36 -2.49 17.40
N ILE A 260 -14.52 -2.45 16.35
CA ILE A 260 -13.77 -3.63 15.88
C ILE A 260 -12.71 -4.04 16.91
N ASN A 261 -12.15 -5.24 16.73
CA ASN A 261 -11.06 -5.79 17.54
C ASN A 261 -10.06 -4.70 18.05
N PRO A 262 -10.03 -4.40 19.36
CA PRO A 262 -9.26 -3.27 19.91
C PRO A 262 -7.74 -3.47 19.82
N LYS A 263 -7.28 -4.70 19.53
CA LYS A 263 -5.86 -4.97 19.26
C LYS A 263 -5.43 -4.46 17.88
N LEU A 264 -6.35 -4.38 16.93
CA LEU A 264 -6.07 -3.85 15.59
C LEU A 264 -6.02 -2.33 15.66
N LYS A 265 -4.83 -1.76 15.43
CA LYS A 265 -4.64 -0.32 15.37
C LYS A 265 -5.02 0.24 14.00
N LEU A 266 -5.37 1.51 13.95
CA LEU A 266 -5.76 2.19 12.72
C LEU A 266 -4.65 3.13 12.25
N GLY A 267 -4.33 3.03 10.97
CA GLY A 267 -3.65 4.03 10.18
C GLY A 267 -4.70 4.93 9.54
N VAL A 268 -4.58 6.23 9.77
CA VAL A 268 -5.55 7.22 9.29
C VAL A 268 -4.98 8.01 8.13
N GLY A 269 -5.64 7.91 6.97
CA GLY A 269 -5.41 8.76 5.82
C GLY A 269 -5.76 10.22 6.13
N VAL A 270 -4.77 11.12 6.09
CA VAL A 270 -4.92 12.56 6.38
C VAL A 270 -4.43 13.47 5.25
N ILE A 271 -3.90 12.88 4.17
CA ILE A 271 -3.51 13.58 2.94
C ILE A 271 -4.30 13.00 1.77
N ASP A 272 -5.01 13.84 1.03
CA ASP A 272 -5.71 13.46 -0.17
C ASP A 272 -4.74 13.46 -1.36
N ILE A 273 -4.49 12.28 -1.91
CA ILE A 273 -3.58 12.11 -3.06
C ILE A 273 -4.28 12.24 -4.41
N LYS A 274 -5.60 12.43 -4.43
CA LYS A 274 -6.45 12.61 -5.62
C LYS A 274 -6.65 14.10 -5.97
N THR A 275 -5.83 14.98 -5.38
CA THR A 275 -5.79 16.41 -5.62
C THR A 275 -4.35 16.90 -5.64
N THR A 276 -4.09 17.94 -6.43
CA THR A 276 -2.79 18.62 -6.49
C THR A 276 -2.62 19.67 -5.40
N VAL A 277 -3.70 20.02 -4.68
CA VAL A 277 -3.67 20.97 -3.58
C VAL A 277 -2.94 20.34 -2.40
N VAL A 278 -1.88 21.00 -1.91
CA VAL A 278 -1.13 20.59 -0.73
C VAL A 278 -1.89 21.04 0.53
N GLU A 279 -2.12 20.12 1.44
CA GLU A 279 -2.77 20.37 2.73
C GLU A 279 -1.94 21.32 3.59
N LYS A 280 -2.62 22.15 4.40
CA LYS A 280 -1.94 22.91 5.43
C LYS A 280 -1.65 22.03 6.66
N PRO A 281 -0.55 22.25 7.39
CA PRO A 281 -0.28 21.52 8.63
C PRO A 281 -1.42 21.56 9.65
N ASP A 282 -2.09 22.72 9.81
CA ASP A 282 -3.26 22.85 10.71
C ASP A 282 -4.46 22.00 10.26
N GLU A 283 -4.66 21.86 8.95
CA GLU A 283 -5.71 21.01 8.38
C GLU A 283 -5.42 19.53 8.68
N VAL A 284 -4.16 19.11 8.50
CA VAL A 284 -3.72 17.76 8.87
C VAL A 284 -3.90 17.52 10.37
N ALA A 285 -3.47 18.44 11.24
CA ALA A 285 -3.65 18.31 12.69
C ALA A 285 -5.13 18.21 13.09
N HIS A 286 -6.00 19.00 12.46
CA HIS A 286 -7.44 18.95 12.67
C HIS A 286 -8.06 17.61 12.22
N ARG A 287 -7.60 17.07 11.09
CA ARG A 287 -8.01 15.73 10.61
C ARG A 287 -7.62 14.62 11.60
N ILE A 288 -6.42 14.70 12.17
CA ILE A 288 -5.97 13.76 13.21
C ILE A 288 -6.84 13.88 14.47
N GLN A 289 -7.11 15.11 14.94
CA GLN A 289 -7.99 15.35 16.08
C GLN A 289 -9.39 14.78 15.84
N THR A 290 -9.97 15.03 14.67
CA THR A 290 -11.30 14.54 14.30
C THR A 290 -11.35 13.01 14.34
N ALA A 291 -10.34 12.34 13.78
CA ALA A 291 -10.26 10.88 13.82
C ALA A 291 -10.10 10.35 15.25
N ALA A 292 -9.26 10.99 16.08
CA ALA A 292 -9.06 10.61 17.46
C ALA A 292 -10.37 10.75 18.29
N ASP A 293 -11.12 11.83 18.09
CA ASP A 293 -12.39 12.08 18.77
C ASP A 293 -13.43 11.01 18.44
N ILE A 294 -13.56 10.65 17.15
CA ILE A 294 -14.50 9.61 16.69
C ILE A 294 -14.12 8.24 17.27
N LEU A 295 -12.83 7.92 17.28
CA LEU A 295 -12.31 6.63 17.78
C LEU A 295 -12.27 6.55 19.31
N GLY A 296 -12.57 7.64 20.01
CA GLY A 296 -12.57 7.73 21.47
C GLY A 296 -11.18 7.92 22.09
N GLY A 297 -10.16 8.19 21.28
CA GLY A 297 -8.80 8.42 21.75
C GLY A 297 -7.72 8.26 20.68
N ALA A 298 -6.61 8.99 20.85
CA ALA A 298 -5.46 8.96 19.94
C ALA A 298 -4.72 7.61 19.98
N GLU A 299 -4.85 6.83 21.05
CA GLU A 299 -4.20 5.53 21.21
C GLU A 299 -4.74 4.44 20.28
N ARG A 300 -5.90 4.66 19.64
CA ARG A 300 -6.39 3.80 18.54
C ARG A 300 -5.63 4.05 17.23
N ILE A 301 -4.99 5.21 17.08
CA ILE A 301 -4.27 5.61 15.87
C ILE A 301 -2.79 5.26 16.03
N ALA A 302 -2.31 4.28 15.26
CA ALA A 302 -0.89 3.95 15.22
C ALA A 302 -0.12 4.84 14.25
N TYR A 303 -0.73 5.15 13.10
CA TYR A 303 -0.09 5.89 12.04
C TYR A 303 -1.01 6.95 11.43
N VAL A 304 -0.41 8.01 10.92
CA VAL A 304 -1.04 8.93 9.96
C VAL A 304 -0.25 8.90 8.65
N HIS A 305 -0.96 8.95 7.54
CA HIS A 305 -0.39 8.70 6.21
C HIS A 305 -1.24 9.37 5.11
N PRO A 306 -0.77 9.42 3.86
CA PRO A 306 -1.63 9.70 2.70
C PRO A 306 -2.65 8.60 2.43
N ASP A 307 -3.77 8.94 1.82
CA ASP A 307 -4.86 8.01 1.51
C ASP A 307 -4.43 6.81 0.66
N CYS A 308 -3.45 6.99 -0.21
CA CYS A 308 -2.88 5.94 -1.07
C CYS A 308 -1.43 6.32 -1.43
N GLY A 309 -0.75 5.49 -2.22
CA GLY A 309 0.56 5.81 -2.78
C GLY A 309 0.55 7.02 -3.73
N PHE A 310 1.69 7.71 -3.83
CA PHE A 310 1.84 8.99 -4.54
C PHE A 310 2.10 8.86 -6.05
N TRP A 311 2.15 7.67 -6.65
CA TRP A 311 2.62 7.51 -8.04
C TRP A 311 1.87 8.34 -9.11
N MET A 312 0.64 8.79 -8.81
CA MET A 312 -0.18 9.63 -9.71
C MET A 312 0.07 11.14 -9.61
N VAL A 313 0.79 11.62 -8.59
CA VAL A 313 1.06 13.07 -8.43
C VAL A 313 2.46 13.42 -8.92
N ALA A 314 2.67 14.70 -9.23
CA ALA A 314 4.02 15.19 -9.53
C ALA A 314 4.91 15.11 -8.29
N ARG A 315 6.22 14.90 -8.51
CA ARG A 315 7.22 14.78 -7.43
C ARG A 315 7.17 15.94 -6.44
N SER A 316 7.14 17.18 -6.92
CA SER A 316 7.09 18.38 -6.06
C SER A 316 5.85 18.42 -5.16
N ILE A 317 4.72 17.91 -5.65
CA ILE A 317 3.47 17.83 -4.89
C ILE A 317 3.57 16.73 -3.83
N ALA A 318 4.14 15.57 -4.18
CA ALA A 318 4.38 14.49 -3.21
C ALA A 318 5.28 14.99 -2.07
N ASP A 319 6.38 15.67 -2.38
CA ASP A 319 7.32 16.21 -1.38
C ASP A 319 6.64 17.19 -0.44
N ALA A 320 5.90 18.15 -0.99
CA ALA A 320 5.17 19.14 -0.19
C ALA A 320 4.10 18.49 0.71
N LYS A 321 3.39 17.47 0.22
CA LYS A 321 2.41 16.69 1.00
C LYS A 321 3.07 15.86 2.10
N ILE A 322 4.24 15.29 1.86
CA ILE A 322 5.03 14.57 2.87
C ILE A 322 5.44 15.52 4.01
N HIS A 323 5.89 16.74 3.68
CA HIS A 323 6.21 17.75 4.69
C HIS A 323 4.98 18.20 5.48
N ALA A 324 3.85 18.44 4.80
CA ALA A 324 2.59 18.79 5.46
C ALA A 324 2.10 17.69 6.42
N LEU A 325 2.24 16.41 6.05
CA LEU A 325 1.92 15.27 6.90
C LEU A 325 2.70 15.31 8.22
N VAL A 326 4.02 15.44 8.15
CA VAL A 326 4.88 15.43 9.34
C VAL A 326 4.62 16.66 10.21
N ALA A 327 4.55 17.85 9.59
CA ALA A 327 4.28 19.09 10.31
C ALA A 327 2.91 19.07 11.00
N GLY A 328 1.88 18.53 10.35
CA GLY A 328 0.55 18.38 10.93
C GLY A 328 0.49 17.38 12.07
N ARG A 329 1.18 16.23 11.95
CA ARG A 329 1.33 15.30 13.07
C ARG A 329 2.01 15.96 14.26
N ASP A 330 3.13 16.65 14.02
CA ASP A 330 3.92 17.28 15.08
C ASP A 330 3.14 18.42 15.78
N LEU A 331 2.32 19.16 15.02
CA LEU A 331 1.35 20.12 15.56
C LEU A 331 0.34 19.46 16.50
N PHE A 332 -0.28 18.36 16.07
CA PHE A 332 -1.24 17.60 16.89
C PHE A 332 -0.60 17.06 18.18
N GLU A 333 0.65 16.58 18.11
CA GLU A 333 1.39 16.09 19.28
C GLU A 333 1.94 17.23 20.18
N GLY A 334 1.72 18.49 19.81
CA GLY A 334 2.19 19.64 20.58
C GLY A 334 3.71 19.78 20.61
N LYS A 335 4.44 19.24 19.62
CA LYS A 335 5.90 19.37 19.56
C LYS A 335 6.30 20.84 19.41
N PRO A 336 7.32 21.31 20.14
CA PRO A 336 7.77 22.70 20.08
C PRO A 336 8.33 23.02 18.69
N ALA A 337 8.23 24.28 18.27
CA ALA A 337 8.66 24.70 16.92
C ALA A 337 10.14 24.39 16.62
N SER A 338 11.00 24.36 17.64
CA SER A 338 12.42 23.95 17.53
C SER A 338 12.63 22.48 17.16
N GLU A 339 11.61 21.63 17.36
CA GLU A 339 11.64 20.19 17.08
C GLU A 339 10.80 19.82 15.84
N ARG A 340 10.11 20.78 15.24
CA ARG A 340 9.37 20.58 13.98
C ARG A 340 10.34 20.61 12.81
N SER A 341 10.05 19.81 11.79
CA SER A 341 10.83 19.78 10.54
C SER A 341 11.01 21.21 9.99
N GLN A 342 12.26 21.63 9.78
CA GLN A 342 12.62 22.98 9.30
C GLN A 342 12.12 23.28 7.88
N PHE A 343 11.59 22.26 7.18
CA PHE A 343 11.06 22.36 5.82
C PHE A 343 9.58 22.79 5.76
N ALA A 344 8.94 23.12 6.88
CA ALA A 344 7.57 23.64 6.88
C ALA A 344 7.43 25.05 6.26
N GLU A 345 8.55 25.73 6.01
CA GLU A 345 8.60 27.10 5.44
C GLU A 345 9.10 27.13 3.98
N VAL A 346 8.84 26.10 3.15
CA VAL A 346 9.09 26.24 1.71
C VAL A 346 8.00 27.16 1.12
N PRO A 347 8.34 28.37 0.62
CA PRO A 347 7.36 29.24 -0.01
C PRO A 347 6.80 28.55 -1.27
N ALA A 348 5.50 28.70 -1.48
CA ALA A 348 4.75 28.14 -2.60
C ALA A 348 5.30 28.55 -3.99
#